data_AF-A0A1X0Y1W8-F1
#
_entry.id   AF-A0A1X0Y1W8-F1
#
_cell.length_a   1.000
_cell.length_b   1.000
_cell.length_c   1.000
_cell.angle_alpha   90.00
_cell.angle_beta   90.00
_cell.angle_gamma   90.00
#
_symmetry.space_group_name_H-M   'P 1'
#
loop_
_entity.id
_entity.type
_entity.pdbx_description
1 polymer ?
#
loop_
_entity_poly.entity_id
_entity_poly.type
_entity_poly.pdbx_seq_one_letter_code
_entity_poly.pdbx_strand_id
1 'polypeptide(L)' 'MKSEDLAKQLGRVDAPLVVDVRSGFEYRGGHIPGALHMPFWRVPIDCGFLPRPLASRSA' A
#
# COMPACT_ATOMS: atom_id res chain seq x y z
N MET A 1 7.55 -3.62 10.98
CA MET A 1 6.15 -3.99 11.26
C MET A 1 5.98 -5.47 10.91
N LYS A 2 5.28 -6.24 11.73
CA LYS A 2 4.93 -7.64 11.40
C LYS A 2 3.59 -7.70 10.66
N SER A 3 3.31 -8.82 10.01
CA SER A 3 2.05 -9.05 9.30
C SER A 3 0.83 -8.95 10.23
N GLU A 4 0.93 -9.47 11.46
CA GLU A 4 -0.16 -9.39 12.44
C GLU A 4 -0.46 -7.94 12.87
N ASP A 5 0.57 -7.11 12.97
CA ASP A 5 0.41 -5.69 13.32
C ASP A 5 -0.28 -4.93 12.19
N LEU A 6 0.10 -5.20 10.95
CA LEU A 6 -0.56 -4.64 9.77
C LEU A 6 -2.04 -5.04 9.73
N ALA A 7 -2.35 -6.33 9.93
CA ALA A 7 -3.72 -6.82 9.91
C ALA A 7 -4.63 -6.12 10.94
N LYS A 8 -4.10 -5.77 12.12
CA LYS A 8 -4.83 -5.02 13.15
C LYS A 8 -5.10 -3.56 12.76
N GLN A 9 -4.31 -3.00 11.84
CA GLN A 9 -4.45 -1.63 11.36
C GLN A 9 -5.36 -1.52 10.14
N LEU A 10 -5.41 -2.56 9.31
CA LEU A 10 -6.29 -2.60 8.14
C LEU A 10 -7.76 -2.44 8.56
N GLY A 11 -8.49 -1.61 7.83
CA GLY A 11 -9.90 -1.28 8.11
C GLY A 11 -10.12 -0.05 9.00
N ARG A 12 -9.06 0.57 9.53
CA ARG A 12 -9.15 1.84 10.25
C ARG A 12 -9.04 3.03 9.31
N VAL A 13 -9.52 4.20 9.74
CA VAL A 13 -9.42 5.48 8.99
C VAL A 13 -7.96 5.91 8.80
N ASP A 14 -7.10 5.55 9.74
CA ASP A 14 -5.67 5.81 9.77
C ASP A 14 -4.82 4.63 9.26
N ALA A 15 -5.41 3.69 8.53
CA ALA A 15 -4.69 2.56 7.97
C ALA A 15 -3.51 3.02 7.08
N PRO A 16 -2.35 2.34 7.17
CA PRO A 16 -1.22 2.67 6.32
C PRO A 16 -1.52 2.35 4.84
N LEU A 17 -0.88 3.08 3.93
CA LEU A 17 -0.88 2.72 2.52
C LEU A 17 -0.04 1.45 2.31
N VAL A 18 -0.65 0.41 1.74
CA VAL A 18 0.04 -0.82 1.36
C VAL A 18 0.42 -0.74 -0.11
N VAL A 19 1.68 -0.98 -0.43
CA VAL A 19 2.20 -1.03 -1.80
C VAL A 19 2.70 -2.43 -2.09
N ASP A 20 2.17 -3.05 -3.14
CA ASP A 20 2.62 -4.36 -3.62
C ASP A 20 3.62 -4.16 -4.77
N VAL A 21 4.87 -4.54 -4.53
CA VAL A 21 6.00 -4.36 -5.45
C VAL A 21 6.30 -5.57 -6.32
N ARG A 22 5.47 -6.62 -6.22
CA ARG A 22 5.63 -7.86 -6.99
C ARG A 22 5.25 -7.69 -8.45
N SER A 23 5.40 -8.76 -9.23
CA SER A 23 4.97 -8.78 -10.62
C SER A 23 3.45 -8.56 -10.74
N GLY A 24 3.01 -8.06 -11.90
CA GLY A 24 1.58 -7.89 -12.14
C GLY A 24 0.79 -9.20 -12.17
N PHE A 25 1.44 -10.32 -12.51
CA PHE A 25 0.78 -11.63 -12.48
C PHE A 25 0.49 -12.08 -11.04
N GLU A 26 1.46 -11.96 -10.13
CA GLU A 26 1.29 -12.28 -8.72
C GLU A 26 0.23 -11.39 -8.05
N TYR A 27 0.26 -10.08 -8.34
CA TYR A 27 -0.74 -9.15 -7.82
C TYR A 27 -2.16 -9.54 -8.27
N ARG A 28 -2.35 -9.84 -9.56
CA ARG A 28 -3.66 -10.28 -10.08
C ARG A 28 -4.07 -11.66 -9.57
N GLY A 29 -3.12 -12.53 -9.24
CA GLY A 29 -3.37 -13.84 -8.63
C GLY A 29 -3.83 -13.75 -7.17
N GLY A 30 -3.58 -12.63 -6.50
CA GLY A 30 -4.05 -12.36 -5.14
C GLY A 30 -3.18 -11.31 -4.44
N HIS A 31 -3.84 -10.32 -3.83
CA HIS A 31 -3.19 -9.24 -3.09
C HIS A 31 -4.08 -8.75 -1.95
N ILE A 32 -3.50 -7.96 -1.05
CA ILE A 32 -4.24 -7.35 0.07
C ILE A 32 -5.24 -6.33 -0.51
N PRO A 33 -6.54 -6.41 -0.17
CA PRO A 33 -7.53 -5.45 -0.66
C PRO A 33 -7.14 -4.00 -0.36
N GLY A 34 -7.19 -3.14 -1.39
CA GLY A 34 -6.80 -1.73 -1.28
C GLY A 34 -5.29 -1.47 -1.43
N ALA A 35 -4.45 -2.51 -1.61
CA ALA A 35 -3.04 -2.31 -1.91
C ALA A 35 -2.83 -1.71 -3.31
N LEU A 36 -1.94 -0.73 -3.40
CA LEU A 36 -1.52 -0.13 -4.67
C LEU A 36 -0.48 -1.03 -5.34
N HIS A 37 -0.71 -1.45 -6.58
CA HIS A 37 0.30 -2.18 -7.35
C HIS A 37 1.35 -1.21 -7.92
N MET A 38 2.60 -1.40 -7.55
CA MET A 38 3.74 -0.62 -8.05
C MET A 38 4.97 -1.52 -8.14
N PRO A 39 5.20 -2.20 -9.28
CA PRO A 39 6.34 -3.10 -9.44
C PRO A 39 7.64 -2.46 -8.97
N PHE A 40 8.53 -3.24 -8.35
CA PHE A 40 9.74 -2.75 -7.68
C PHE A 40 10.55 -1.73 -8.50
N TRP A 41 10.74 -1.99 -9.79
CA TRP A 41 11.48 -1.11 -10.72
C TRP A 41 10.81 0.25 -10.97
N ARG A 42 9.52 0.42 -10.68
CA ARG A 42 8.81 1.70 -10.74
C ARG A 42 8.87 2.50 -9.44
N VAL A 43 9.18 1.87 -8.32
CA VAL A 43 9.23 2.52 -6.99
C VAL A 43 10.09 3.80 -7.01
N PRO A 44 11.32 3.81 -7.57
CA PRO A 44 12.14 5.04 -7.60
C PRO A 44 11.51 6.21 -8.37
N ILE A 45 10.58 5.93 -9.29
CA ILE A 45 9.95 6.92 -10.17
C ILE A 45 8.63 7.39 -9.56
N ASP A 46 7.81 6.44 -9.11
CA ASP A 46 6.43 6.68 -8.72
C ASP A 46 6.28 7.05 -7.23
N CYS A 47 7.29 6.78 -6.39
CA CYS A 47 7.20 7.01 -4.92
C CYS A 47 6.84 8.44 -4.54
N GLY A 48 7.28 9.44 -5.32
CA GLY A 48 6.96 10.85 -5.07
C GLY A 48 5.48 11.20 -5.26
N PHE A 49 4.70 10.32 -5.88
CA PHE A 49 3.29 10.53 -6.23
C PHE A 49 2.34 9.67 -5.39
N LEU A 50 2.83 9.01 -4.34
CA LEU A 50 1.97 8.22 -3.47
C LEU A 50 0.91 9.11 -2.81
N PRO A 51 -0.36 8.66 -2.81
CA PRO A 51 -1.43 9.42 -2.17
C PRO A 51 -1.16 9.55 -0.67
N ARG A 52 -1.32 10.77 -0.14
CA ARG A 52 -1.24 10.99 1.30
C ARG A 52 -2.42 10.27 1.98
N PRO A 53 -2.20 9.55 3.10
CA PRO A 53 -3.30 8.91 3.83
C PRO A 53 -4.38 9.92 4.20
N LEU A 54 -5.65 9.53 4.17
CA LEU A 54 -6.77 10.42 4.49
C LEU A 54 -6.68 11.03 5.90
N ALA A 55 -6.13 10.28 6.87
CA ALA A 55 -5.86 10.76 8.23
C ALA A 55 -4.88 11.94 8.32
N SER A 56 -4.14 12.21 7.24
CA SER A 56 -3.19 13.32 7.17
C SER A 56 -3.80 14.62 6.60
N ARG A 57 -5.11 14.67 6.33
CA ARG A 57 -5.80 15.88 5.85
C ARG A 57 -6.19 16.87 6.96
N SER A 58 -5.80 16.60 8.20
CA SER A 58 -5.95 17.53 9.32
C SER A 58 -4.67 18.36 9.50
N ALA A 59 -4.46 19.33 8.62
CA ALA A 59 -3.65 20.54 8.82
C ALA A 59 -3.86 21.48 7.62
#